data_AF-A0A932AXI1-F1
#
_entry.id   AF-A0A932AXI1-F1
#
_cell.length_a   1.000
_cell.length_b   1.000
_cell.length_c   1.000
_cell.angle_alpha   90.00
_cell.angle_beta   90.00
_cell.angle_gamma   90.00
#
_symmetry.space_group_name_H-M   'P 1'
#
loop_
_entity.id
_entity.type
_entity.pdbx_description
1 polymer ?
#
loop_
_entity_poly.entity_id
_entity_poly.type
_entity_poly.pdbx_seq_one_letter_code
_entity_poly.pdbx_strand_id
1 'polypeptide(L)'
;MTARILPFVAQDDPIFAAIETHRAARREYLRAAENTTATDEQLDPLCDKMDRAMERLMSIKPTTVKGTLAFLRYRREHEITVEGAAAVECAPAWQIIASAERALAGMIAS
;
A
#
# COMPACT_ATOMS: atom_id res chain seq x y z
N MET A 1 35.83 27.50 10.00
CA MET A 1 35.00 26.28 10.12
C MET A 1 33.73 26.52 9.32
N THR A 2 33.70 26.08 8.06
CA THR A 2 32.56 26.34 7.15
C THR A 2 31.64 25.13 7.19
N ALA A 3 30.46 25.28 7.78
CA ALA A 3 29.47 24.20 7.82
C ALA A 3 28.99 23.90 6.40
N ARG A 4 29.27 22.68 5.93
CA ARG A 4 28.80 22.17 4.65
C ARG A 4 27.33 21.78 4.83
N ILE A 5 26.42 22.68 4.49
CA ILE A 5 24.99 22.36 4.38
C ILE A 5 24.86 21.43 3.17
N LEU A 6 24.68 20.14 3.42
CA LEU A 6 24.29 19.20 2.37
C LEU A 6 22.84 19.52 1.97
N PRO A 7 22.51 19.58 0.67
CA PRO A 7 21.13 19.73 0.24
C PRO A 7 20.34 18.54 0.76
N PHE A 8 19.43 18.78 1.68
CA PHE A 8 18.36 17.85 2.00
C PHE A 8 17.47 17.78 0.77
N VAL A 9 17.81 16.89 -0.16
CA VAL A 9 16.85 16.49 -1.19
C VAL A 9 15.78 15.73 -0.43
N ALA A 10 14.59 16.32 -0.32
CA ALA A 10 13.41 15.65 0.20
C ALA A 10 13.11 14.47 -0.75
N GLN A 11 13.75 13.35 -0.51
CA GLN A 11 13.48 12.12 -1.24
C GLN A 11 12.11 11.63 -0.77
N ASP A 12 11.20 11.42 -1.72
CA ASP A 12 9.86 10.91 -1.42
C ASP A 12 9.97 9.61 -0.60
N ASP A 13 9.08 9.45 0.38
CA ASP A 13 9.05 8.29 1.26
C ASP A 13 9.01 6.99 0.43
N PRO A 14 9.93 6.02 0.64
CA PRO A 14 10.04 4.82 -0.18
C PRO A 14 8.74 3.99 -0.24
N ILE A 15 7.85 4.18 0.74
CA ILE A 15 6.55 3.52 0.75
C ILE A 15 5.67 3.89 -0.45
N PHE A 16 5.78 5.12 -0.98
CA PHE A 16 4.97 5.55 -2.13
C PHE A 16 5.28 4.72 -3.37
N ALA A 17 6.57 4.50 -3.66
CA ALA A 17 6.99 3.68 -4.78
C ALA A 17 6.53 2.22 -4.63
N ALA A 18 6.53 1.70 -3.40
CA ALA A 18 6.08 0.35 -3.10
C ALA A 18 4.56 0.19 -3.29
N ILE A 19 3.77 1.16 -2.83
CA ILE A 19 2.31 1.22 -3.04
C ILE A 19 2.00 1.18 -4.54
N GLU A 20 2.66 2.01 -5.33
CA GLU A 20 2.41 2.06 -6.78
C GLU A 20 2.87 0.78 -7.50
N THR A 21 3.96 0.16 -7.06
CA THR A 21 4.41 -1.14 -7.59
C THR A 21 3.35 -2.22 -7.37
N HIS A 22 2.82 -2.33 -6.15
CA HIS A 22 1.78 -3.32 -5.86
C HIS A 22 0.46 -2.98 -6.58
N ARG A 23 0.06 -1.70 -6.65
CA ARG A 23 -1.12 -1.28 -7.43
C ARG A 23 -0.99 -1.65 -8.91
N ALA A 24 0.19 -1.50 -9.51
CA ALA A 24 0.44 -1.89 -10.89
C ALA A 24 0.31 -3.40 -11.10
N ALA A 25 0.94 -4.21 -10.24
CA ALA A 25 0.85 -5.67 -10.30
C ALA A 25 -0.60 -6.15 -10.11
N ARG A 26 -1.33 -5.58 -9.14
CA ARG A 26 -2.74 -5.90 -8.91
C ARG A 26 -3.62 -5.55 -10.11
N ARG A 27 -3.43 -4.38 -10.74
CA ARG A 27 -4.19 -4.01 -11.95
C ARG A 27 -3.94 -4.98 -13.11
N GLU A 28 -2.71 -5.45 -13.26
CA GLU A 28 -2.35 -6.42 -14.30
C GLU A 28 -3.02 -7.77 -14.04
N TYR A 29 -2.94 -8.27 -12.80
CA TYR A 29 -3.66 -9.48 -12.39
C TYR A 29 -5.16 -9.36 -12.62
N LEU A 30 -5.80 -8.29 -12.13
CA LEU A 30 -7.25 -8.11 -12.27
C LEU A 30 -7.69 -8.04 -13.75
N ARG A 31 -6.95 -7.35 -14.60
CA ARG A 31 -7.24 -7.32 -16.05
C ARG A 31 -7.17 -8.70 -16.69
N ALA A 32 -6.21 -9.53 -16.26
CA ALA A 32 -6.10 -10.89 -16.75
C ALA A 32 -7.24 -11.78 -16.18
N ALA A 33 -7.56 -11.64 -14.90
CA ALA A 33 -8.63 -12.40 -14.24
C ALA A 33 -10.04 -12.04 -14.74
N GLU A 34 -10.26 -10.80 -15.20
CA GLU A 34 -11.50 -10.38 -15.87
C GLU A 34 -11.68 -11.06 -17.23
N ASN A 35 -10.61 -11.59 -17.84
CA ASN A 35 -10.71 -12.38 -19.06
C ASN A 35 -11.13 -13.82 -18.73
N THR A 36 -12.37 -14.18 -19.08
CA THR A 36 -12.95 -15.52 -18.84
C THR A 36 -12.27 -16.67 -19.59
N THR A 37 -11.33 -16.36 -20.48
CA THR A 37 -10.52 -17.34 -21.23
C THR A 37 -9.09 -17.49 -20.69
N ALA A 38 -8.70 -16.68 -19.69
CA ALA A 38 -7.40 -16.82 -19.06
C ALA A 38 -7.30 -18.17 -18.35
N THR A 39 -6.20 -18.87 -18.59
CA THR A 39 -5.87 -20.12 -17.92
C THR A 39 -5.12 -19.84 -16.61
N ASP A 40 -5.16 -20.78 -15.68
CA ASP A 40 -4.40 -20.68 -14.43
C ASP A 40 -2.89 -20.48 -14.72
N GLU A 41 -2.34 -21.17 -15.72
CA GLU A 41 -0.95 -21.01 -16.17
C GLU A 41 -0.60 -19.57 -16.58
N GLN A 42 -1.59 -18.78 -17.03
CA GLN A 42 -1.42 -17.37 -17.36
C GLN A 42 -1.63 -16.44 -16.15
N LEU A 43 -2.46 -16.85 -15.18
CA LEU A 43 -2.77 -16.07 -13.98
C LEU A 43 -1.73 -16.24 -12.87
N ASP A 44 -1.21 -17.45 -12.69
CA ASP A 44 -0.20 -17.80 -11.68
C ASP A 44 1.00 -16.83 -11.64
N PRO A 45 1.70 -16.54 -12.76
CA PRO A 45 2.84 -15.62 -12.71
C PRO A 45 2.45 -14.19 -12.36
N LEU A 46 1.21 -13.78 -12.64
CA LEU A 46 0.68 -12.45 -12.27
C LEU A 46 0.29 -12.41 -10.79
N CYS A 47 -0.28 -13.50 -10.27
CA CYS A 47 -0.54 -13.69 -8.86
C CYS A 47 0.76 -13.61 -8.06
N ASP A 48 1.77 -14.41 -8.42
CA ASP A 48 3.11 -14.38 -7.84
C ASP A 48 3.75 -12.99 -7.87
N LYS A 49 3.56 -12.27 -8.98
CA LYS A 49 4.08 -10.90 -9.14
C LYS A 49 3.39 -9.94 -8.17
N MET A 50 2.08 -10.07 -8.00
CA MET A 50 1.30 -9.28 -7.03
C MET A 50 1.74 -9.61 -5.61
N ASP A 51 1.87 -10.88 -5.25
CA ASP A 51 2.26 -11.32 -3.90
C ASP A 51 3.66 -10.83 -3.53
N ARG A 52 4.64 -11.00 -4.42
CA ARG A 52 6.00 -10.45 -4.21
C ARG A 52 6.00 -8.93 -4.03
N ALA A 53 5.12 -8.21 -4.72
CA ALA A 53 4.98 -6.77 -4.54
C ALA A 53 4.34 -6.40 -3.19
N MET A 54 3.38 -7.20 -2.70
CA MET A 54 2.79 -7.05 -1.37
C MET A 54 3.82 -7.35 -0.27
N GLU A 55 4.58 -8.43 -0.37
CA GLU A 55 5.66 -8.76 0.55
C GLU A 55 6.68 -7.61 0.66
N ARG A 56 7.07 -7.06 -0.50
CA ARG A 56 7.97 -5.90 -0.54
C ARG A 56 7.35 -4.66 0.08
N LEU A 57 6.08 -4.37 -0.18
CA LEU A 57 5.35 -3.27 0.45
C LEU A 57 5.36 -3.41 1.98
N MET A 58 5.06 -4.60 2.50
CA MET A 58 4.97 -4.89 3.93
C MET A 58 6.32 -4.85 4.65
N SER A 59 7.43 -4.97 3.93
CA SER A 59 8.79 -4.87 4.50
C SER A 59 9.36 -3.45 4.50
N ILE A 60 8.72 -2.49 3.82
CA ILE A 60 9.18 -1.11 3.78
C ILE A 60 8.63 -0.33 4.98
N LYS A 61 9.54 0.22 5.78
CA LYS A 61 9.19 1.12 6.88
C LYS A 61 9.00 2.55 6.33
N PRO A 62 7.80 3.15 6.45
CA PRO A 62 7.62 4.57 6.13
C PRO A 62 8.53 5.44 7.00
N THR A 63 9.11 6.49 6.40
CA THR A 63 10.05 7.41 7.08
C THR A 63 9.42 8.76 7.41
N THR A 64 8.20 9.00 6.95
CA THR A 64 7.45 10.26 7.13
C THR A 64 6.03 10.01 7.63
N VAL A 65 5.44 11.00 8.31
CA VAL A 65 4.02 10.94 8.72
C VAL A 65 3.09 10.80 7.51
N LYS A 66 3.42 11.46 6.39
CA LYS A 66 2.67 11.35 5.14
C LYS A 66 2.74 9.93 4.56
N GLY A 67 3.92 9.30 4.58
CA GLY A 67 4.11 7.92 4.14
C GLY A 67 3.35 6.93 5.02
N THR A 68 3.40 7.09 6.35
CA THR A 68 2.61 6.26 7.28
C THR A 68 1.11 6.38 6.99
N LEU A 69 0.61 7.60 6.82
CA LEU A 69 -0.80 7.81 6.48
C LEU A 69 -1.18 7.17 5.13
N ALA A 70 -0.31 7.30 4.12
CA ALA A 70 -0.55 6.69 2.80
C ALA A 70 -0.59 5.16 2.88
N PHE A 71 0.32 4.55 3.65
CA PHE A 71 0.33 3.10 3.89
C PHE A 71 -0.95 2.60 4.55
N LEU A 72 -1.41 3.27 5.61
CA LEU A 72 -2.62 2.88 6.33
C LEU A 72 -3.86 2.93 5.42
N ARG A 73 -4.01 4.04 4.68
CA ARG A 73 -5.09 4.19 3.69
C ARG A 73 -5.06 3.09 2.65
N TYR A 74 -3.87 2.81 2.15
CA TYR A 74 -3.66 1.77 1.15
C TYR A 74 -4.05 0.37 1.68
N ARG A 75 -3.60 0.00 2.89
CA ARG A 75 -3.91 -1.30 3.52
C ARG A 75 -5.41 -1.48 3.74
N ARG A 76 -6.07 -0.46 4.28
CA ARG A 76 -7.51 -0.50 4.52
C ARG A 76 -8.30 -0.65 3.22
N GLU A 77 -7.96 0.12 2.18
CA GLU A 77 -8.57 0.00 0.85
C GLU A 77 -8.40 -1.41 0.28
N HIS A 78 -7.18 -1.95 0.40
CA HIS A 78 -6.85 -3.28 -0.11
C HIS A 78 -7.64 -4.38 0.61
N GLU A 79 -7.65 -4.38 1.94
CA GLU A 79 -8.37 -5.38 2.76
C GLU A 79 -9.88 -5.37 2.48
N ILE A 80 -10.50 -4.18 2.45
CA ILE A 80 -11.92 -4.03 2.12
C ILE A 80 -12.23 -4.61 0.73
N THR A 81 -11.32 -4.46 -0.23
CA THR A 81 -11.52 -4.95 -1.59
C THR A 81 -11.34 -6.46 -1.70
N VAL A 82 -10.42 -7.06 -0.93
CA VAL A 82 -10.11 -8.50 -1.00
C VAL A 82 -11.08 -9.32 -0.16
N GLU A 83 -11.33 -8.92 1.09
CA GLU A 83 -12.16 -9.67 2.04
C GLU A 83 -13.64 -9.26 1.98
N GLY A 84 -13.91 -8.11 1.37
CA GLY A 84 -15.24 -7.50 1.32
C GLY A 84 -15.56 -6.71 2.59
N ALA A 85 -16.25 -5.58 2.46
CA ALA A 85 -16.57 -4.66 3.57
C ALA A 85 -17.37 -5.27 4.74
N ALA A 86 -17.89 -6.50 4.58
CA ALA A 86 -18.67 -7.22 5.57
C ALA A 86 -17.87 -8.28 6.35
N ALA A 87 -16.54 -8.39 6.15
CA ALA A 87 -15.70 -9.32 6.89
C ALA A 87 -15.66 -8.96 8.39
N VAL A 88 -16.54 -9.61 9.18
CA VAL A 88 -16.76 -9.33 10.61
C VAL A 88 -15.48 -9.54 11.43
N GLU A 89 -14.66 -10.50 11.03
CA GLU A 89 -13.40 -10.84 11.72
C GLU A 89 -12.36 -9.72 11.62
N CYS A 90 -12.39 -8.93 10.55
CA CYS A 90 -11.43 -7.85 10.29
C CYS A 90 -11.92 -6.47 10.77
N ALA A 91 -13.19 -6.36 11.16
CA ALA A 91 -13.79 -5.11 11.62
C ALA A 91 -13.02 -4.42 12.77
N PRO A 92 -12.50 -5.13 13.80
CA PRO A 92 -11.70 -4.48 14.85
C PRO A 92 -10.39 -3.89 14.32
N ALA A 93 -9.69 -4.58 13.42
CA ALA A 93 -8.45 -4.10 12.82
C ALA A 93 -8.69 -2.83 11.98
N TRP A 94 -9.78 -2.80 11.20
CA TRP A 94 -10.14 -1.63 10.40
C TRP A 94 -10.48 -0.39 11.22
N GLN A 95 -11.11 -0.58 12.39
CA GLN A 95 -11.41 0.53 13.31
C GLN A 95 -10.12 1.15 13.88
N ILE A 96 -9.12 0.32 14.19
CA ILE A 96 -7.80 0.78 14.65
C ILE A 96 -7.11 1.57 13.54
N ILE A 97 -7.06 1.03 12.32
CA ILE A 97 -6.45 1.69 11.16
C ILE A 97 -7.14 3.03 10.88
N ALA A 98 -8.48 3.08 10.83
CA ALA A 98 -9.23 4.31 10.59
C ALA A 98 -9.00 5.37 11.67
N SER A 99 -8.78 4.96 12.92
CA SER A 99 -8.50 5.89 14.03
C SER A 99 -7.09 6.47 13.91
N ALA A 100 -6.10 5.64 13.57
CA ALA A 100 -4.74 6.09 13.30
C ALA A 100 -4.67 7.05 12.09
N GLU A 101 -5.41 6.76 11.01
CA GLU A 101 -5.52 7.65 9.84
C GLU A 101 -6.00 9.06 10.22
N ARG A 102 -7.06 9.15 11.04
CA ARG A 102 -7.63 10.44 11.49
C ARG A 102 -6.62 11.23 12.32
N ALA A 103 -5.94 10.57 13.25
CA ALA A 103 -4.93 11.22 14.10
C ALA A 103 -3.79 11.80 13.24
N LEU A 104 -3.23 11.00 12.32
CA LEU A 104 -2.13 11.44 11.45
C LEU A 104 -2.55 12.55 10.48
N ALA A 105 -3.79 12.49 9.96
CA ALA A 105 -4.32 13.55 9.11
C ALA A 105 -4.42 14.90 9.86
N GLY A 106 -4.84 14.89 11.13
CA GLY A 106 -4.86 16.08 11.98
C GLY A 106 -3.46 16.67 12.20
N MET A 107 -2.45 15.81 12.37
CA MET A 107 -1.05 16.25 12.53
C MET A 107 -0.47 16.91 11.27
N ILE A 108 -0.94 16.54 10.08
CA ILE A 108 -0.47 17.14 8.80
C ILE A 108 -1.16 18.49 8.55
N ALA A 109 -2.39 18.68 9.04
CA ALA A 109 -3.20 19.86 8.81
C ALA A 109 -2.97 21.00 9.82
N SER A 110 -2.20 20.75 10.88
CA SER A 110 -1.86 21.71 11.95
C SER A 110 -0.51 22.38 11.66
#